data_AF-A0A946CGB5-F1
#
_entry.id   AF-A0A946CGB5-F1
#
_cell.length_a   1.000
_cell.length_b   1.000
_cell.length_c   1.000
_cell.angle_alpha   90.00
_cell.angle_beta   90.00
_cell.angle_gamma   90.00
#
_symmetry.space_group_name_H-M   'P 1'
#
loop_
_entity.id
_entity.type
_entity.pdbx_description
1 polymer ?
#
loop_
_entity_poly.entity_id
_entity_poly.type
_entity_poly.pdbx_seq_one_letter_code
_entity_poly.pdbx_strand_id
1 'polypeptide(L)'
;SHRYALDLVIEPGVRAESELFKSLAYEVVFLSPQLKQLEHKGSYMLRRLWEVMEKRYVLGETIDGQDFALLPQADAAEIEEAETPEKKARLVCDFLAGMTDGYAARTFRRLFEPGFGSIGDLVG
;
A
#
# COMPACT_ATOMS: atom_id res chain seq x y z
N SER A 1 26.36 6.88 -20.38
CA SER A 1 25.47 5.81 -19.88
C SER A 1 24.58 5.37 -21.04
N HIS A 2 24.74 4.14 -21.53
CA HIS A 2 24.04 3.62 -22.71
C HIS A 2 22.67 2.99 -22.38
N ARG A 3 21.97 3.53 -21.37
CA ARG A 3 20.74 2.93 -20.80
C ARG A 3 19.60 2.74 -21.81
N TYR A 4 19.58 3.55 -22.87
CA TYR A 4 18.58 3.52 -23.94
C TYR A 4 19.20 3.27 -25.32
N ALA A 5 20.42 2.73 -25.38
CA ALA A 5 21.13 2.56 -26.65
C ALA A 5 20.74 1.30 -27.43
N LEU A 6 19.87 0.46 -26.87
CA LEU A 6 19.48 -0.84 -27.43
C LEU A 6 17.98 -1.04 -27.28
N ASP A 7 17.38 -1.64 -28.30
CA ASP A 7 15.99 -2.07 -28.30
C ASP A 7 15.87 -3.57 -28.02
N LEU A 8 14.91 -3.94 -27.16
CA LEU A 8 14.57 -5.34 -26.92
C LEU A 8 13.72 -5.86 -28.07
N VAL A 9 14.33 -6.66 -28.94
CA VAL A 9 13.62 -7.37 -30.01
C VAL A 9 13.18 -8.74 -29.50
N ILE A 10 11.87 -8.95 -29.41
CA ILE A 10 11.27 -10.23 -29.02
C ILE A 10 10.79 -10.94 -30.27
N GLU A 11 11.20 -12.20 -30.44
CA GLU A 11 10.78 -13.04 -31.55
C GLU A 11 9.24 -13.21 -31.58
N PRO A 12 8.58 -13.12 -32.75
CA PRO A 12 7.13 -13.17 -32.85
C PRO A 12 6.48 -14.42 -32.22
N GLY A 13 7.06 -15.60 -32.38
CA GLY A 13 6.59 -16.86 -31.77
C GLY A 13 6.63 -16.82 -30.24
N VAL A 14 7.75 -16.39 -29.65
CA VAL A 14 7.88 -16.20 -28.18
C VAL A 14 6.84 -15.21 -27.65
N ARG A 15 6.59 -14.12 -28.38
CA ARG A 15 5.54 -13.16 -28.01
C ARG A 15 4.17 -13.83 -28.02
N ALA A 16 3.83 -14.56 -29.08
CA ALA A 16 2.53 -15.24 -29.20
C ALA A 16 2.32 -16.27 -28.09
N GLU A 17 3.35 -17.06 -27.76
CA GLU A 17 3.31 -18.01 -26.65
C GLU A 17 3.10 -17.31 -25.30
N SER A 18 3.82 -16.23 -25.03
CA SER A 18 3.64 -15.45 -23.79
C SER A 18 2.23 -14.87 -23.67
N GLU A 19 1.65 -14.36 -24.76
CA GLU A 19 0.28 -13.84 -24.75
C GLU A 19 -0.76 -14.95 -24.46
N LEU A 20 -0.55 -16.15 -25.01
CA LEU A 20 -1.39 -17.32 -24.68
C LEU A 20 -1.31 -17.69 -23.19
N PHE A 21 -0.12 -17.67 -22.59
CA PHE A 21 0.00 -17.94 -21.15
C PHE A 21 -0.63 -16.84 -20.29
N LYS A 22 -0.54 -15.58 -20.70
CA LYS A 22 -1.21 -14.48 -20.01
C LYS A 22 -2.72 -14.61 -20.06
N SER A 23 -3.30 -14.98 -21.22
CA SER A 23 -4.75 -15.15 -21.34
C SER A 23 -5.24 -16.31 -20.45
N LEU A 24 -4.52 -17.44 -20.46
CA LEU A 24 -4.84 -18.58 -19.62
C LEU A 24 -4.73 -18.22 -18.12
N ALA A 25 -3.65 -17.56 -17.71
CA ALA A 25 -3.48 -17.11 -16.33
C ALA A 25 -4.58 -16.14 -15.91
N TYR A 26 -4.98 -15.23 -16.80
CA TYR A 26 -6.06 -14.30 -16.53
C TYR A 26 -7.39 -15.02 -16.29
N GLU A 27 -7.78 -15.90 -17.21
CA GLU A 27 -9.06 -16.59 -17.14
C GLU A 27 -9.15 -17.60 -15.98
N VAL A 28 -8.07 -18.35 -15.74
CA VAL A 28 -8.08 -19.45 -14.78
C VAL A 28 -7.66 -19.01 -13.37
N VAL A 29 -6.69 -18.09 -13.27
CA VAL A 29 -6.11 -17.68 -11.99
C VAL A 29 -6.66 -16.33 -11.54
N PHE A 30 -6.56 -15.29 -12.37
CA PHE A 30 -6.88 -13.92 -11.95
C PHE A 30 -8.38 -13.66 -11.76
N LEU A 31 -9.22 -14.39 -12.49
CA LEU A 31 -10.67 -14.34 -12.32
C LEU A 31 -11.19 -15.32 -11.25
N SER A 32 -10.32 -16.09 -10.59
CA SER A 32 -10.75 -17.02 -9.54
C SER A 32 -11.38 -16.27 -8.35
N PRO A 33 -12.48 -16.78 -7.76
CA PRO A 33 -13.12 -16.15 -6.61
C PRO A 33 -12.18 -15.92 -5.43
N GLN A 34 -11.27 -16.86 -5.16
CA GLN A 34 -10.32 -16.79 -4.05
C GLN A 34 -9.36 -15.61 -4.23
N LEU A 35 -8.85 -15.39 -5.45
CA LEU A 35 -7.99 -14.24 -5.70
C LEU A 35 -8.77 -12.93 -5.63
N LYS A 36 -9.99 -12.87 -6.17
CA LYS A 36 -10.84 -11.67 -6.07
C LYS A 36 -11.17 -11.30 -4.62
N GLN A 37 -11.39 -12.29 -3.75
CA GLN A 37 -11.55 -12.06 -2.32
C GLN A 37 -10.28 -11.47 -1.68
N LEU A 38 -9.10 -11.97 -2.06
CA LEU A 38 -7.83 -11.45 -1.58
C LEU A 38 -7.57 -10.01 -2.07
N GLU A 39 -7.83 -9.73 -3.36
CA GLU A 39 -7.75 -8.38 -3.94
C GLU A 39 -8.68 -7.39 -3.23
N HIS A 40 -9.92 -7.81 -2.95
CA HIS A 40 -10.87 -7.00 -2.20
C HIS A 40 -10.39 -6.74 -0.77
N LYS A 41 -9.87 -7.76 -0.08
CA LYS A 41 -9.32 -7.64 1.27
C LYS A 41 -8.13 -6.66 1.30
N GLY A 42 -7.20 -6.79 0.35
CA GLY A 42 -6.05 -5.88 0.22
C GLY A 42 -6.49 -4.44 -0.04
N SER A 43 -7.43 -4.25 -0.97
CA SER A 43 -8.00 -2.94 -1.30
C SER A 43 -8.73 -2.31 -0.12
N TYR A 44 -9.48 -3.10 0.65
CA TYR A 44 -10.14 -2.65 1.87
C TYR A 44 -9.13 -2.18 2.91
N MET A 45 -8.10 -2.99 3.17
CA MET A 45 -7.04 -2.68 4.10
C MET A 45 -6.34 -1.36 3.78
N LEU A 46 -5.86 -1.21 2.54
CA LEU A 46 -5.14 0.00 2.11
C LEU A 46 -6.03 1.25 2.17
N ARG A 47 -7.31 1.14 1.80
CA ARG A 47 -8.25 2.26 1.88
C ARG A 47 -8.45 2.75 3.31
N ARG A 48 -8.63 1.82 4.27
CA ARG A 48 -8.80 2.19 5.69
C ARG A 48 -7.53 2.83 6.27
N LEU A 49 -6.36 2.34 5.89
CA LEU A 49 -5.08 2.95 6.26
C LEU A 49 -4.95 4.36 5.66
N TRP A 50 -5.28 4.52 4.39
CA TRP A 50 -5.33 5.83 3.74
C TRP A 50 -6.26 6.80 4.48
N GLU A 51 -7.52 6.42 4.72
CA GLU A 51 -8.53 7.30 5.32
C GLU A 51 -8.09 7.84 6.70
N VAL A 52 -7.47 6.99 7.54
CA VAL A 52 -7.01 7.43 8.86
C VAL A 52 -5.75 8.32 8.76
N MET A 53 -4.85 8.02 7.82
CA MET A 53 -3.63 8.82 7.60
C MET A 53 -3.94 10.15 6.92
N GLU A 54 -4.86 10.18 5.97
CA GLU A 54 -5.34 11.39 5.30
C GLU A 54 -5.95 12.34 6.33
N LYS A 55 -6.86 11.83 7.16
CA LYS A 55 -7.48 12.61 8.23
C LYS A 55 -6.41 13.24 9.15
N ARG A 56 -5.48 12.42 9.65
CA ARG A 56 -4.46 12.88 10.61
C ARG A 56 -3.39 13.78 9.99
N TYR A 57 -2.84 13.40 8.83
CA TYR A 57 -1.62 14.01 8.30
C TYR A 57 -1.86 14.95 7.12
N VAL A 58 -2.87 14.71 6.30
CA VAL A 58 -3.15 15.55 5.13
C VAL A 58 -4.11 16.68 5.49
N LEU A 59 -5.22 16.34 6.13
CA LEU A 59 -6.26 17.30 6.54
C LEU A 59 -5.91 17.99 7.87
N GLY A 60 -5.01 17.40 8.66
CA GLY A 60 -4.61 17.94 9.96
C GLY A 60 -5.75 17.89 10.99
N GLU A 61 -6.69 16.96 10.82
CA GLU A 61 -7.80 16.79 11.73
C GLU A 61 -7.42 15.90 12.92
N THR A 62 -7.98 16.23 14.08
CA THR A 62 -7.91 15.35 15.25
C THR A 62 -8.80 14.13 15.05
N ILE A 63 -8.39 13.01 15.63
CA ILE A 63 -9.18 11.78 15.70
C ILE A 63 -9.62 11.64 17.16
N ASP A 64 -10.93 11.68 17.40
CA ASP A 64 -11.51 11.62 18.74
C ASP A 64 -10.92 12.68 19.71
N GLY A 65 -10.61 13.86 19.17
CA GLY A 65 -10.05 14.99 19.93
C GLY A 65 -8.55 14.89 20.22
N GLN A 66 -7.83 13.95 19.60
CA GLN A 66 -6.39 13.75 19.80
C GLN A 66 -5.63 13.64 18.47
N ASP A 67 -4.34 13.99 18.53
CA ASP A 67 -3.39 13.80 17.44
C ASP A 67 -2.58 12.52 17.66
N PHE A 68 -3.08 11.40 17.14
CA PHE A 68 -2.37 10.13 17.26
C PHE A 68 -1.09 10.10 16.39
N ALA A 69 -0.01 9.56 16.94
CA ALA A 69 1.21 9.23 16.20
C ALA A 69 1.05 7.84 15.56
N LEU A 70 0.48 7.81 14.35
CA LEU A 70 0.18 6.58 13.60
C LEU A 70 1.34 6.13 12.68
N LEU A 71 2.27 7.04 12.37
CA LEU A 71 3.45 6.81 11.54
C LEU A 71 4.74 6.89 12.37
N PRO A 72 5.85 6.29 11.90
CA PRO A 72 7.16 6.55 12.49
C PRO A 72 7.48 8.05 12.48
N GLN A 73 8.25 8.49 13.47
CA GLN A 73 8.50 9.91 13.71
C GLN A 73 9.14 10.62 12.50
N ALA A 74 10.05 9.95 11.80
CA ALA A 74 10.71 10.52 10.63
C ALA A 74 9.72 10.81 9.49
N ASP A 75 8.86 9.84 9.16
CA ASP A 75 7.83 10.01 8.12
C ASP A 75 6.82 11.09 8.52
N ALA A 76 6.39 11.10 9.79
CA ALA A 76 5.46 12.11 10.29
C ALA A 76 6.05 13.53 10.20
N ALA A 77 7.32 13.71 10.58
CA ALA A 77 8.01 15.00 10.50
C ALA A 77 8.12 15.49 9.05
N GLU A 78 8.51 14.61 8.11
CA GLU A 78 8.60 14.95 6.70
C GLU A 78 7.24 15.40 6.12
N ILE A 79 6.15 14.73 6.52
CA ILE A 79 4.79 15.13 6.11
C ILE A 79 4.39 16.47 6.73
N GLU A 80 4.74 16.72 7.98
CA GLU A 80 4.43 17.98 8.65
C GLU A 80 5.17 19.18 8.05
N GLU A 81 6.40 18.99 7.56
CA GLU A 81 7.19 19.98 6.84
C GLU A 81 6.64 20.33 5.45
N ALA A 82 5.83 19.46 4.85
CA ALA A 82 5.26 19.71 3.54
C ALA A 82 4.18 20.81 3.56
N GLU A 83 4.32 21.77 2.65
CA GLU A 83 3.52 23.01 2.67
C GLU A 83 2.07 22.85 2.16
N THR A 84 1.79 21.84 1.32
CA THR A 84 0.50 21.70 0.66
C THR A 84 -0.14 20.34 0.93
N PRO A 85 -1.48 20.24 1.01
CA PRO A 85 -2.17 18.96 1.18
C PRO A 85 -1.77 17.93 0.11
N GLU A 86 -1.50 18.35 -1.13
CA GLU A 86 -1.10 17.44 -2.21
C GLU A 86 0.30 16.84 -1.98
N LYS A 87 1.25 17.64 -1.47
CA LYS A 87 2.57 17.15 -1.07
C LYS A 87 2.46 16.18 0.11
N LYS A 88 1.62 16.50 1.11
CA LYS A 88 1.35 15.61 2.25
C LYS A 88 0.74 14.29 1.81
N ALA A 89 -0.27 14.35 0.94
CA ALA A 89 -0.93 13.18 0.35
C ALA A 89 0.06 12.32 -0.44
N ARG A 90 1.00 12.93 -1.18
CA ARG A 90 2.06 12.21 -1.89
C ARG A 90 2.94 11.41 -0.93
N LEU A 91 3.42 12.05 0.14
CA LEU A 91 4.28 11.39 1.14
C LEU A 91 3.53 10.25 1.86
N VAL A 92 2.26 10.43 2.19
CA VAL A 92 1.42 9.34 2.74
C VAL A 92 1.28 8.18 1.73
N CYS A 93 1.07 8.48 0.45
CA CYS A 93 1.04 7.46 -0.60
C CYS A 93 2.38 6.73 -0.74
N ASP A 94 3.50 7.45 -0.67
CA ASP A 94 4.84 6.86 -0.78
C ASP A 94 5.12 5.94 0.43
N PHE A 95 4.72 6.35 1.64
CA PHE A 95 4.78 5.51 2.83
C PHE A 95 3.93 4.23 2.68
N LEU A 96 2.68 4.36 2.24
CA LEU A 96 1.78 3.21 2.01
C LEU A 96 2.30 2.28 0.92
N ALA A 97 2.81 2.81 -0.19
CA ALA A 97 3.38 2.04 -1.29
C ALA A 97 4.72 1.37 -0.93
N GLY A 98 5.47 1.95 0.02
CA GLY A 98 6.69 1.37 0.57
C GLY A 98 6.46 0.20 1.53
N MET A 99 5.21 -0.06 1.94
CA MET A 99 4.91 -1.19 2.81
C MET A 99 5.04 -2.52 2.07
N THR A 100 5.60 -3.53 2.74
CA THR A 100 5.39 -4.93 2.34
C THR A 100 3.99 -5.39 2.74
N ASP A 101 3.44 -6.40 2.05
CA ASP A 101 2.15 -7.01 2.40
C ASP A 101 2.05 -7.37 3.89
N GLY A 102 3.11 -7.98 4.43
CA GLY A 102 3.18 -8.38 5.83
C GLY A 102 3.19 -7.20 6.79
N TYR A 103 3.82 -6.08 6.42
CA TYR A 103 3.81 -4.86 7.22
C TYR A 103 2.43 -4.19 7.16
N ALA A 104 1.85 -3.97 5.97
CA ALA A 104 0.51 -3.41 5.82
C ALA A 104 -0.54 -4.22 6.60
N ALA A 105 -0.49 -5.55 6.50
CA ALA A 105 -1.38 -6.44 7.23
C ALA A 105 -1.20 -6.39 8.74
N ARG A 106 0.02 -6.15 9.26
CA ARG A 106 0.22 -5.97 10.71
C ARG A 106 -0.27 -4.61 11.18
N THR A 107 0.03 -3.54 10.43
CA THR A 107 -0.39 -2.17 10.74
C THR A 107 -1.91 -2.06 10.76
N PHE A 108 -2.60 -2.60 9.74
CA PHE A 108 -4.06 -2.60 9.69
C PHE A 108 -4.68 -3.30 10.90
N ARG A 109 -4.18 -4.49 11.26
CA ARG A 109 -4.71 -5.23 12.41
C ARG A 109 -4.51 -4.47 13.72
N ARG A 110 -3.33 -3.88 13.93
CA ARG A 110 -3.05 -3.07 15.13
C ARG A 110 -4.00 -1.87 15.27
N LEU A 111 -4.43 -1.28 14.16
CA LEU A 111 -5.28 -0.08 14.18
C LEU A 111 -6.78 -0.39 14.20
N PHE A 112 -7.21 -1.50 13.60
CA PHE A 112 -8.64 -1.74 13.34
C PHE A 112 -9.18 -3.05 13.89
N GLU A 113 -8.35 -4.00 14.32
CA GLU A 113 -8.80 -5.27 14.89
C GLU A 113 -8.68 -5.28 16.42
N PRO A 114 -9.81 -5.31 17.16
CA PRO A 114 -9.78 -5.43 18.60
C PRO A 114 -9.05 -6.70 19.05
N GLY A 115 -8.14 -6.58 20.02
CA GLY A 115 -7.39 -7.71 20.58
C GLY A 115 -6.10 -8.06 19.84
N PHE A 116 -5.75 -7.37 18.75
CA PHE A 116 -4.45 -7.49 18.09
C PHE A 116 -3.54 -6.30 18.46
N GLY A 117 -2.32 -6.56 18.95
CA GLY A 117 -1.40 -5.49 19.35
C GLY A 117 -1.58 -5.08 20.82
N SER A 118 -1.63 -6.06 21.72
CA SER A 118 -1.58 -5.80 23.17
C SER A 118 -0.24 -5.15 23.53
N ILE A 119 -0.15 -4.49 24.69
CA ILE A 119 1.13 -3.99 25.25
C ILE A 119 2.16 -5.13 25.34
N GLY A 120 1.72 -6.37 25.56
CA GLY A 120 2.59 -7.55 25.54
C GLY A 120 3.30 -7.79 24.20
N ASP A 121 2.73 -7.34 23.08
CA ASP A 121 3.31 -7.45 21.74
C ASP A 121 4.29 -6.31 21.41
N LEU A 122 4.42 -5.31 22.30
CA LEU A 122 5.34 -4.18 22.16
C LEU A 122 6.62 -4.35 22.99
N VAL A 123 6.64 -5.28 23.94
CA VAL A 123 7.73 -5.52 24.90
C VAL A 123 8.43 -6.88 24.64
N GLY A 124 8.06 -7.58 23.56
CA GLY A 124 8.67 -8.85 23.13
C GLY A 124 9.58 -8.71 21.92
#